data_AF-A0A4V5P6H4-F1
#
_entry.id   AF-A0A4V5P6H4-F1
#
_cell.length_a   1.000
_cell.length_b   1.000
_cell.length_c   1.000
_cell.angle_alpha   90.00
_cell.angle_beta   90.00
_cell.angle_gamma   90.00
#
_symmetry.space_group_name_H-M   'P 1'
#
loop_
_entity.id
_entity.type
_entity.pdbx_description
1 polymer ?
#
loop_
_entity_poly.entity_id
_entity_poly.type
_entity_poly.pdbx_seq_one_letter_code
_entity_poly.pdbx_strand_id
1 'polypeptide(L)'
;MRESHLPGEESILKGKRRDHHEVQVYNEMITFPCSICKHEMDLPGIFLHKKQHVALATLGFQWMGGKKPGLSAIADQRQSIIAKLLSSFAFTEKILQSINNAFELLCKKQIPAYYKIIDNIPKSSIYPQKICHLLIKGAAICEDRNSTWRADMNDKFTVVNNFGNKPNVCFFGLFDGHHGASAADLTSVELPVLLLHQLSRLDPSYQMTPEEQKVINSFHTVFREDYRAIEDTFSSIKKKTKALKSEYENIHKAFAKAFWRMDRLLRLGRKEVSRARWSGCSAVTCILEGNIKSPKAKKSSRRFNDLDASLGMPKIISGVLHIANTGMYIEWYQVTP
;
A
#
# COMPACT_ATOMS: atom_id res chain seq x y z
N MET A 1 -74.96 -13.72 33.32
CA MET A 1 -74.71 -12.44 33.99
C MET A 1 -74.59 -11.37 32.92
N ARG A 2 -75.42 -10.33 33.04
CA ARG A 2 -75.29 -9.01 32.41
C ARG A 2 -73.89 -8.44 32.75
N GLU A 3 -73.21 -7.59 31.98
CA GLU A 3 -73.55 -6.25 31.48
C GLU A 3 -72.33 -5.84 30.61
N SER A 4 -72.48 -5.41 29.34
CA SER A 4 -72.79 -4.05 28.83
C SER A 4 -71.53 -3.20 28.49
N HIS A 5 -71.39 -2.88 27.18
CA HIS A 5 -71.28 -1.54 26.55
C HIS A 5 -69.83 -0.99 26.41
N LEU A 6 -69.17 -0.92 25.22
CA LEU A 6 -69.41 -0.17 23.95
C LEU A 6 -69.47 1.37 24.14
N PRO A 7 -69.17 2.24 23.13
CA PRO A 7 -68.77 2.04 21.71
C PRO A 7 -67.70 3.04 21.13
N GLY A 8 -67.39 2.88 19.83
CA GLY A 8 -67.09 3.97 18.84
C GLY A 8 -65.60 4.36 18.67
N GLU A 9 -65.05 4.69 17.51
CA GLU A 9 -65.54 4.98 16.16
C GLU A 9 -64.38 4.84 15.12
N GLU A 10 -64.74 4.97 13.85
CA GLU A 10 -64.10 4.70 12.57
C GLU A 10 -62.80 5.46 12.21
N SER A 11 -62.00 4.90 11.29
CA SER A 11 -61.50 5.55 10.05
C SER A 11 -60.45 4.62 9.37
N ILE A 12 -60.78 3.95 8.27
CA ILE A 12 -60.73 4.39 6.86
C ILE A 12 -59.29 4.52 6.28
N LEU A 13 -58.97 3.57 5.39
CA LEU A 13 -58.15 3.67 4.17
C LEU A 13 -56.65 4.06 4.25
N LYS A 14 -55.75 3.12 3.90
CA LYS A 14 -55.20 2.99 2.53
C LYS A 14 -54.06 1.97 2.47
N GLY A 15 -54.12 1.11 1.45
CA GLY A 15 -53.08 0.15 1.14
C GLY A 15 -51.73 0.81 0.84
N LYS A 16 -50.66 0.16 1.30
CA LYS A 16 -49.32 0.40 0.80
C LYS A 16 -48.80 -0.92 0.23
N ARG A 17 -48.72 -0.96 -1.10
CA ARG A 17 -48.00 -1.98 -1.87
C ARG A 17 -46.62 -2.14 -1.23
N ARG A 18 -46.32 -3.36 -0.80
CA ARG A 18 -44.95 -3.76 -0.51
C ARG A 18 -44.31 -4.05 -1.87
N ASP A 19 -43.62 -3.04 -2.39
CA ASP A 19 -42.70 -3.22 -3.50
C ASP A 19 -41.55 -4.09 -3.00
N HIS A 20 -41.67 -5.40 -3.24
CA HIS A 20 -40.55 -6.31 -3.20
C HIS A 20 -39.63 -5.94 -4.35
N HIS A 21 -38.68 -5.04 -4.09
CA HIS A 21 -37.47 -4.96 -4.91
C HIS A 21 -36.70 -6.27 -4.69
N GLU A 22 -37.00 -7.25 -5.54
CA GLU A 22 -36.13 -8.38 -5.81
C GLU A 22 -34.78 -7.81 -6.21
N VAL A 23 -33.83 -7.83 -5.28
CA VAL A 23 -32.42 -7.68 -5.58
C VAL A 23 -32.06 -8.92 -6.39
N GLN A 24 -32.17 -8.82 -7.71
CA GLN A 24 -31.59 -9.78 -8.63
C GLN A 24 -30.08 -9.79 -8.40
N VAL A 25 -29.62 -10.70 -7.55
CA VAL A 25 -28.21 -11.03 -7.39
C VAL A 25 -27.79 -11.74 -8.67
N TYR A 26 -27.26 -10.97 -9.63
CA TYR A 26 -26.49 -11.52 -10.73
C TYR A 26 -25.24 -12.18 -10.15
N ASN A 27 -25.37 -13.46 -9.82
CA ASN A 27 -24.27 -14.30 -9.33
C ASN A 27 -23.51 -14.88 -10.53
N GLU A 28 -23.07 -14.02 -11.45
CA GLU A 28 -22.07 -14.42 -12.43
C GLU A 28 -20.76 -14.64 -11.66
N MET A 29 -20.40 -15.91 -11.48
CA MET A 29 -19.17 -16.29 -10.80
C MET A 29 -17.99 -15.83 -11.67
N ILE A 30 -17.44 -14.66 -11.36
CA ILE A 30 -16.32 -14.09 -12.10
C ILE A 30 -15.11 -15.02 -11.94
N THR A 31 -14.67 -15.62 -13.04
CA THR A 31 -13.43 -16.42 -13.09
C THR A 31 -12.32 -15.67 -13.80
N PHE A 32 -11.08 -16.03 -13.50
CA PHE A 32 -9.91 -15.54 -14.21
C PHE A 32 -8.90 -16.66 -14.45
N PRO A 33 -8.17 -16.63 -15.59
CA PRO A 33 -7.14 -17.60 -15.86
C PRO A 33 -5.90 -17.34 -14.99
N CYS A 34 -5.37 -18.40 -14.38
CA CYS A 34 -4.07 -18.33 -13.72
C CYS A 34 -2.97 -17.93 -14.71
N SER A 35 -2.17 -16.93 -14.37
CA SER A 35 -1.09 -16.44 -15.25
C SER A 35 -0.04 -17.49 -15.59
N ILE A 36 0.14 -18.48 -14.71
CA ILE A 36 1.17 -19.54 -14.81
C ILE A 36 0.65 -20.75 -15.60
N CYS A 37 -0.46 -21.36 -15.19
CA CYS A 37 -0.97 -22.60 -15.81
C CYS A 37 -2.21 -22.41 -16.70
N LYS A 38 -2.72 -21.19 -16.84
CA LYS A 38 -3.90 -20.83 -17.64
C LYS A 38 -5.22 -21.51 -17.22
N HIS A 39 -5.24 -22.20 -16.09
CA HIS A 39 -6.46 -22.77 -15.53
C HIS A 39 -7.41 -21.67 -15.05
N GLU A 40 -8.68 -21.72 -15.47
CA GLU A 40 -9.74 -20.83 -15.02
C GLU A 40 -10.10 -21.11 -13.57
N MET A 41 -10.19 -20.06 -12.77
CA MET A 41 -10.48 -20.21 -11.34
C MET A 41 -11.38 -19.10 -10.84
N ASP A 42 -12.16 -19.43 -9.82
CA ASP A 42 -12.93 -18.46 -9.07
C ASP A 42 -12.03 -17.50 -8.28
N LEU A 43 -12.62 -16.36 -7.88
CA LEU A 43 -11.92 -15.37 -7.08
C LEU A 43 -11.35 -15.98 -5.78
N PRO A 44 -12.10 -16.71 -4.93
CA PRO A 44 -11.59 -17.29 -3.68
C PRO A 44 -10.34 -18.17 -3.83
N GLY A 45 -10.30 -19.01 -4.87
CA GLY A 45 -9.21 -19.98 -5.09
C GLY A 45 -7.92 -19.37 -5.64
N ILE A 46 -7.97 -18.14 -6.20
CA ILE A 46 -6.86 -17.57 -6.96
C ILE A 46 -5.57 -17.39 -6.17
N PHE A 47 -5.70 -16.90 -4.93
CA PHE A 47 -4.55 -16.59 -4.08
C PHE A 47 -3.83 -17.87 -3.66
N LEU A 48 -4.59 -18.84 -3.14
CA LEU A 48 -4.05 -20.11 -2.70
C LEU A 48 -3.37 -20.86 -3.86
N HIS A 49 -4.01 -20.93 -5.01
CA HIS A 49 -3.45 -21.62 -6.17
C HIS A 49 -2.12 -20.99 -6.62
N LYS A 50 -2.03 -19.66 -6.69
CA LYS A 50 -0.76 -18.98 -6.99
C LYS A 50 0.30 -19.30 -5.94
N LYS A 51 -0.07 -19.39 -4.66
CA LYS A 51 0.84 -19.80 -3.59
C LYS A 51 1.29 -21.26 -3.73
N GLN A 52 0.44 -22.16 -4.23
CA GLN A 52 0.83 -23.54 -4.55
C GLN A 52 1.86 -23.61 -5.67
N HIS A 53 1.73 -22.81 -6.73
CA HIS A 53 2.77 -22.70 -7.76
C HIS A 53 4.11 -22.28 -7.17
N VAL A 54 4.10 -21.22 -6.35
CA VAL A 54 5.32 -20.73 -5.68
C VAL A 54 5.91 -21.80 -4.77
N ALA A 55 5.09 -22.52 -4.01
CA ALA A 55 5.56 -23.57 -3.11
C ALA A 55 6.17 -24.77 -3.85
N LEU A 56 5.54 -25.21 -4.95
CA LEU A 56 6.08 -26.26 -5.82
C LEU A 56 7.42 -25.84 -6.41
N ALA A 57 7.50 -24.64 -6.99
CA ALA A 57 8.73 -24.10 -7.54
C ALA A 57 9.83 -23.94 -6.46
N THR A 58 9.47 -23.53 -5.24
CA THR A 58 10.39 -23.42 -4.09
C THR A 58 11.04 -24.77 -3.75
N LEU A 59 10.29 -25.87 -3.88
CA LEU A 59 10.79 -27.22 -3.70
C LEU A 59 11.33 -27.85 -4.99
N GLY A 60 11.44 -27.09 -6.09
CA GLY A 60 11.97 -27.57 -7.37
C GLY A 60 11.01 -28.50 -8.13
N PHE A 61 9.73 -28.52 -7.81
CA PHE A 61 8.71 -29.27 -8.56
C PHE A 61 8.11 -28.44 -9.69
N GLN A 62 7.70 -29.12 -10.76
CA GLN A 62 6.88 -28.54 -11.83
C GLN A 62 5.39 -28.67 -11.53
N TRP A 63 4.59 -27.76 -12.09
CA TRP A 63 3.13 -27.82 -11.97
C TRP A 63 2.55 -28.93 -12.87
N MET A 64 1.94 -29.94 -12.25
CA MET A 64 1.36 -31.10 -12.95
C MET A 64 -0.18 -31.05 -12.98
N GLY A 65 -0.76 -29.92 -13.40
CA GLY A 65 -2.21 -29.81 -13.62
C GLY A 65 -3.06 -30.01 -12.36
N GLY A 66 -2.56 -29.59 -11.19
CA GLY A 66 -3.25 -29.73 -9.90
C GLY A 66 -2.97 -31.04 -9.15
N LYS A 67 -2.28 -32.01 -9.78
CA LYS A 67 -1.81 -33.21 -9.07
C LYS A 67 -0.63 -32.85 -8.17
N LYS A 68 -0.85 -32.95 -6.86
CA LYS A 68 0.20 -32.73 -5.86
C LYS A 68 1.17 -33.92 -5.84
N PRO A 69 2.49 -33.69 -5.71
CA PRO A 69 3.43 -34.76 -5.43
C PRO A 69 3.07 -35.50 -4.13
N GLY A 70 3.47 -36.77 -4.02
CA GLY A 70 3.26 -37.55 -2.80
C GLY A 70 3.98 -36.93 -1.59
N LEU A 71 3.44 -37.13 -0.38
CA LEU A 71 4.00 -36.54 0.85
C LEU A 71 5.45 -36.95 1.10
N SER A 72 5.80 -38.21 0.82
CA SER A 72 7.19 -38.70 0.93
C SER A 72 8.12 -37.93 -0.02
N ALA A 73 7.75 -37.82 -1.30
CA ALA A 73 8.53 -37.09 -2.29
C ALA A 73 8.74 -35.62 -1.90
N ILE A 74 7.73 -34.97 -1.32
CA ILE A 74 7.85 -33.59 -0.82
C ILE A 74 8.83 -33.50 0.35
N ALA A 75 8.78 -34.46 1.29
CA ALA A 75 9.69 -34.50 2.44
C ALA A 75 11.14 -34.79 2.04
N ASP A 76 11.35 -35.77 1.16
CA ASP A 76 12.66 -36.15 0.63
C ASP A 76 13.29 -34.98 -0.13
N GLN A 77 12.49 -34.30 -0.96
CA GLN A 77 12.94 -33.15 -1.72
C GLN A 77 13.32 -31.96 -0.82
N ARG A 78 12.53 -31.70 0.24
CA ARG A 78 12.88 -30.68 1.24
C ARG A 78 14.24 -30.98 1.88
N GLN A 79 14.47 -32.22 2.31
CA GLN A 79 15.76 -32.62 2.90
C GLN A 79 16.90 -32.47 1.91
N SER A 80 16.71 -32.90 0.66
CA SER A 80 17.70 -32.78 -0.42
C SER A 80 18.09 -31.32 -0.68
N ILE A 81 17.13 -30.40 -0.76
CA ILE A 81 17.39 -28.98 -1.01
C ILE A 81 18.14 -28.35 0.17
N ILE A 82 17.72 -28.63 1.41
CA ILE A 82 18.40 -28.10 2.59
C ILE A 82 19.85 -28.61 2.65
N ALA A 83 20.07 -29.90 2.42
CA ALA A 83 21.42 -30.49 2.38
C ALA A 83 22.29 -29.83 1.29
N LYS A 84 21.74 -29.61 0.08
CA LYS A 84 22.43 -28.91 -1.01
C LYS A 84 22.81 -27.47 -0.62
N LEU A 85 21.89 -26.72 -0.02
CA LEU A 85 22.14 -25.33 0.40
C LEU A 85 23.19 -25.23 1.51
N LEU A 86 23.19 -26.17 2.45
CA LEU A 86 24.21 -26.27 3.49
C LEU A 86 25.58 -26.59 2.86
N SER A 87 25.63 -27.51 1.89
CA SER A 87 26.88 -27.85 1.19
C SER A 87 27.42 -26.73 0.30
N SER A 88 26.54 -25.83 -0.19
CA SER A 88 26.92 -24.73 -1.07
C SER A 88 27.15 -23.39 -0.35
N PHE A 89 27.11 -23.37 0.98
CA PHE A 89 27.19 -22.16 1.82
C PHE A 89 26.21 -21.03 1.44
N ALA A 90 25.13 -21.36 0.72
CA ALA A 90 24.10 -20.41 0.30
C ALA A 90 22.92 -20.36 1.28
N PHE A 91 23.06 -21.04 2.42
CA PHE A 91 22.02 -21.20 3.41
C PHE A 91 21.79 -19.91 4.21
N THR A 92 20.54 -19.46 4.26
CA THR A 92 20.10 -18.34 5.11
C THR A 92 18.78 -18.70 5.79
N GLU A 93 18.51 -18.08 6.93
CA GLU A 93 17.25 -18.28 7.67
C GLU A 93 16.02 -17.96 6.81
N LYS A 94 16.11 -16.89 6.00
CA LYS A 94 15.04 -16.52 5.06
C LYS A 94 14.74 -17.62 4.03
N ILE A 95 15.77 -18.27 3.49
CA ILE A 95 15.61 -19.37 2.54
C ILE A 95 15.00 -20.59 3.25
N LEU A 96 15.49 -20.93 4.45
CA LEU A 96 14.92 -22.02 5.25
C LEU A 96 13.44 -21.78 5.54
N GLN A 97 13.07 -20.57 5.97
CA GLN A 97 11.68 -20.23 6.26
C GLN A 97 10.80 -20.35 5.00
N SER A 98 11.31 -19.93 3.85
CA SER A 98 10.60 -20.09 2.57
C SER A 98 10.36 -21.57 2.24
N ILE A 99 11.37 -22.42 2.42
CA ILE A 99 11.26 -23.88 2.21
C ILE A 99 10.26 -24.50 3.18
N ASN A 100 10.31 -24.14 4.46
CA ASN A 100 9.39 -24.64 5.48
C ASN A 100 7.95 -24.23 5.18
N ASN A 101 7.72 -22.96 4.83
CA ASN A 101 6.39 -22.46 4.46
C ASN A 101 5.84 -23.19 3.22
N ALA A 102 6.69 -23.46 2.22
CA ALA A 102 6.31 -24.22 1.03
C ALA A 102 5.93 -25.67 1.36
N PHE A 103 6.74 -26.33 2.18
CA PHE A 103 6.48 -27.68 2.67
C PHE A 103 5.16 -27.76 3.43
N GLU A 104 4.93 -26.86 4.39
CA GLU A 104 3.69 -26.81 5.16
C GLU A 104 2.47 -26.61 4.25
N LEU A 105 2.54 -25.70 3.29
CA LEU A 105 1.44 -25.41 2.38
C LEU A 105 1.06 -26.63 1.52
N LEU A 106 2.05 -27.39 1.06
CA LEU A 106 1.82 -28.54 0.19
C LEU A 106 1.32 -29.76 0.97
N CYS A 107 1.83 -29.96 2.20
CA CYS A 107 1.52 -31.12 3.04
C CYS A 107 0.20 -31.01 3.81
N LYS A 108 -0.30 -29.80 4.09
CA LYS A 108 -1.54 -29.64 4.86
C LYS A 108 -2.76 -30.15 4.08
N LYS A 109 -3.55 -31.00 4.74
CA LYS A 109 -4.83 -31.52 4.23
C LYS A 109 -5.92 -30.45 4.14
N GLN A 110 -5.86 -29.46 5.04
CA GLN A 110 -6.78 -28.33 5.07
C GLN A 110 -6.04 -27.01 4.83
N ILE A 111 -6.68 -26.11 4.12
CA ILE A 111 -6.14 -24.78 3.81
C ILE A 111 -6.15 -23.94 5.10
N PRO A 112 -4.98 -23.48 5.57
CA PRO A 112 -4.92 -22.58 6.72
C PRO A 112 -5.75 -21.32 6.52
N ALA A 113 -6.36 -20.82 7.60
CA ALA A 113 -7.26 -19.66 7.57
C ALA A 113 -6.60 -18.41 6.94
N TYR A 114 -5.30 -18.20 7.12
CA TYR A 114 -4.59 -17.06 6.55
C TYR A 114 -4.42 -17.11 5.02
N TYR A 115 -4.68 -18.25 4.37
CA TYR A 115 -4.77 -18.34 2.90
C TYR A 115 -6.20 -18.11 2.38
N LYS A 116 -7.19 -18.08 3.28
CA LYS A 116 -8.61 -17.83 2.98
C LYS A 116 -8.94 -16.35 3.09
N ILE A 117 -8.12 -15.50 2.46
CA ILE A 117 -8.25 -14.04 2.53
C ILE A 117 -9.63 -13.59 2.05
N ILE A 118 -10.19 -14.30 1.08
CA ILE A 118 -11.48 -13.95 0.46
C ILE A 118 -12.66 -14.33 1.36
N ASP A 119 -12.54 -15.38 2.18
CA ASP A 119 -13.56 -15.75 3.16
C ASP A 119 -13.73 -14.67 4.25
N ASN A 120 -12.72 -13.84 4.46
CA ASN A 120 -12.75 -12.72 5.39
C ASN A 120 -13.30 -11.43 4.77
N ILE A 121 -13.50 -11.33 3.45
CA ILE A 121 -14.01 -10.12 2.79
C ILE A 121 -15.35 -9.64 3.40
N PRO A 122 -16.35 -10.50 3.70
CA PRO A 122 -17.57 -10.05 4.35
C PRO A 122 -17.36 -9.40 5.72
N LYS A 123 -16.23 -9.68 6.37
CA LYS A 123 -15.82 -9.11 7.67
C LYS A 123 -14.84 -7.95 7.52
N SER A 124 -14.41 -7.65 6.29
CA SER A 124 -13.49 -6.56 6.01
C SER A 124 -14.21 -5.23 5.98
N SER A 125 -13.55 -4.18 6.47
CA SER A 125 -14.04 -2.82 6.34
C SER A 125 -13.57 -2.25 5.00
N ILE A 126 -14.51 -1.72 4.20
CA ILE A 126 -14.21 -1.12 2.90
C ILE A 126 -14.47 0.39 2.96
N TYR A 127 -13.44 1.17 2.68
CA TYR A 127 -13.51 2.64 2.64
C TYR A 127 -13.31 3.13 1.21
N PRO A 128 -14.37 3.54 0.49
CA PRO A 128 -14.22 4.15 -0.83
C PRO A 128 -13.49 5.49 -0.69
N GLN A 129 -12.49 5.73 -1.53
CA GLN A 129 -11.70 6.95 -1.51
C GLN A 129 -12.04 7.83 -2.70
N LYS A 130 -12.47 9.07 -2.42
CA LYS A 130 -12.64 10.08 -3.47
C LYS A 130 -11.26 10.62 -3.84
N ILE A 131 -10.76 10.19 -5.00
CA ILE A 131 -9.46 10.61 -5.52
C ILE A 131 -9.65 11.62 -6.65
N CYS A 132 -8.98 12.75 -6.54
CA CYS A 132 -9.00 13.82 -7.54
C CYS A 132 -7.78 13.70 -8.47
N HIS A 133 -7.72 12.64 -9.26
CA HIS A 133 -6.61 12.38 -10.18
C HIS A 133 -7.08 11.78 -11.50
N LEU A 134 -6.69 12.36 -12.63
CA LEU A 134 -7.20 11.97 -13.97
C LEU A 134 -6.96 10.50 -14.35
N LEU A 135 -5.86 9.89 -13.87
CA LEU A 135 -5.54 8.48 -14.14
C LEU A 135 -6.28 7.48 -13.23
N ILE A 136 -6.88 7.93 -12.13
CA ILE A 136 -7.47 7.03 -11.14
C ILE A 136 -8.99 7.04 -11.34
N LYS A 137 -9.53 5.88 -11.75
CA LYS A 137 -10.98 5.70 -11.93
C LYS A 137 -11.72 5.37 -10.64
N GLY A 138 -11.00 4.86 -9.65
CA GLY A 138 -11.54 4.54 -8.33
C GLY A 138 -10.45 3.97 -7.43
N ALA A 139 -10.62 4.15 -6.13
CA ALA A 139 -9.83 3.44 -5.13
C ALA A 139 -10.70 3.12 -3.92
N ALA A 140 -10.33 2.04 -3.26
CA ALA A 140 -10.92 1.62 -2.00
C ALA A 140 -9.82 1.07 -1.12
N ILE A 141 -10.05 1.14 0.17
CA ILE A 141 -9.16 0.60 1.19
C ILE A 141 -9.92 -0.52 1.86
N CYS A 142 -9.29 -1.69 1.95
CA CYS A 142 -9.85 -2.89 2.53
C CYS A 142 -9.00 -3.27 3.73
N GLU A 143 -9.63 -3.32 4.89
CA GLU A 143 -8.98 -3.65 6.16
C GLU A 143 -9.51 -4.99 6.68
N ASP A 144 -8.61 -5.95 6.91
CA ASP A 144 -8.91 -7.18 7.64
C ASP A 144 -8.27 -7.10 9.03
N ARG A 145 -9.10 -6.84 10.05
CA ARG A 145 -8.65 -6.74 11.45
C ARG A 145 -8.05 -8.05 11.96
N ASN A 146 -8.42 -9.18 11.37
CA ASN A 146 -8.03 -10.51 11.79
C ASN A 146 -8.05 -10.65 13.33
N SER A 147 -9.23 -10.38 13.91
CA SER A 147 -9.43 -10.21 15.36
C SER A 147 -9.05 -11.44 16.20
N THR A 148 -8.87 -12.60 15.56
CA THR A 148 -8.33 -13.80 16.19
C THR A 148 -6.88 -13.63 16.65
N TRP A 149 -6.08 -12.81 15.97
CA TRP A 149 -4.64 -12.67 16.21
C TRP A 149 -4.23 -11.30 16.74
N ARG A 150 -5.01 -10.24 16.45
CA ARG A 150 -4.74 -8.89 16.92
C ARG A 150 -6.01 -8.26 17.48
N ALA A 151 -5.92 -7.72 18.69
CA ALA A 151 -7.01 -6.97 19.30
C ALA A 151 -7.26 -5.67 18.53
N ASP A 152 -6.20 -4.96 18.15
CA ASP A 152 -6.27 -3.64 17.53
C ASP A 152 -5.65 -3.60 16.13
N MET A 153 -6.20 -2.75 15.27
CA MET A 153 -5.63 -2.44 13.96
C MET A 153 -4.46 -1.47 14.14
N ASN A 154 -3.25 -1.96 13.91
CA ASN A 154 -2.04 -1.14 13.95
C ASN A 154 -1.72 -0.49 12.60
N ASP A 155 -2.42 -0.91 11.55
CA ASP A 155 -2.21 -0.41 10.21
C ASP A 155 -2.87 0.97 10.04
N LYS A 156 -2.23 1.84 9.27
CA LYS A 156 -2.73 3.17 8.93
C LYS A 156 -2.55 3.39 7.44
N PHE A 157 -3.39 4.25 6.89
CA PHE A 157 -3.26 4.69 5.52
C PHE A 157 -3.43 6.21 5.44
N THR A 158 -2.95 6.79 4.37
CA THR A 158 -3.12 8.21 4.09
C THR A 158 -3.27 8.42 2.59
N VAL A 159 -4.25 9.23 2.21
CA VAL A 159 -4.45 9.67 0.83
C VAL A 159 -4.49 11.19 0.83
N VAL A 160 -3.60 11.82 0.07
CA VAL A 160 -3.59 13.28 -0.08
C VAL A 160 -3.80 13.61 -1.55
N ASN A 161 -4.96 14.17 -1.84
CA ASN A 161 -5.28 14.72 -3.16
C ASN A 161 -4.57 16.05 -3.37
N ASN A 162 -4.23 16.35 -4.61
CA ASN A 162 -3.52 17.58 -5.01
C ASN A 162 -2.26 17.82 -4.17
N PHE A 163 -1.46 16.77 -3.96
CA PHE A 163 -0.32 16.79 -3.05
C PHE A 163 0.67 17.90 -3.41
N GLY A 164 1.00 18.75 -2.44
CA GLY A 164 1.81 19.96 -2.63
C GLY A 164 1.11 21.07 -3.40
N ASN A 165 -0.22 21.16 -3.28
CA ASN A 165 -1.09 22.06 -4.05
C ASN A 165 -0.97 21.90 -5.58
N LYS A 166 -0.47 20.76 -6.05
CA LYS A 166 -0.36 20.45 -7.49
C LYS A 166 -1.59 19.68 -7.95
N PRO A 167 -2.35 20.18 -8.95
CA PRO A 167 -3.43 19.41 -9.53
C PRO A 167 -2.88 18.15 -10.21
N ASN A 168 -3.64 17.06 -10.19
CA ASN A 168 -3.23 15.76 -10.75
C ASN A 168 -1.93 15.21 -10.15
N VAL A 169 -1.71 15.47 -8.87
CA VAL A 169 -0.70 14.78 -8.08
C VAL A 169 -1.37 14.23 -6.84
N CYS A 170 -1.21 12.93 -6.59
CA CYS A 170 -1.75 12.28 -5.40
C CYS A 170 -0.64 11.57 -4.64
N PHE A 171 -0.66 11.71 -3.32
CA PHE A 171 0.16 10.93 -2.42
C PHE A 171 -0.69 9.82 -1.79
N PHE A 172 -0.11 8.63 -1.69
CA PHE A 172 -0.66 7.51 -0.93
C PHE A 172 0.39 6.98 0.03
N GLY A 173 -0.04 6.62 1.23
CA GLY A 173 0.79 5.95 2.23
C GLY A 173 0.03 4.79 2.85
N LEU A 174 0.71 3.67 3.04
CA LEU A 174 0.26 2.52 3.83
C LEU A 174 1.35 2.21 4.86
N PHE A 175 0.94 2.08 6.11
CA PHE A 175 1.81 2.03 7.27
C PHE A 175 1.39 0.83 8.14
N ASP A 176 2.23 -0.18 8.26
CA ASP A 176 2.01 -1.36 9.12
C ASP A 176 2.70 -1.14 10.46
N GLY A 177 1.90 -0.99 11.52
CA GLY A 177 2.39 -0.80 12.88
C GLY A 177 2.74 -2.13 13.55
N HIS A 178 3.88 -2.15 14.24
CA HIS A 178 4.37 -3.29 15.01
C HIS A 178 4.58 -2.91 16.47
N HIS A 179 4.24 -3.81 17.39
CA HIS A 179 4.29 -3.54 18.85
C HIS A 179 3.46 -2.31 19.29
N GLY A 180 2.39 -2.02 18.54
CA GLY A 180 1.45 -0.92 18.79
C GLY A 180 1.24 -0.04 17.56
N ALA A 181 0.18 0.77 17.57
CA ALA A 181 -0.19 1.65 16.46
C ALA A 181 0.55 2.99 16.45
N SER A 182 1.20 3.40 17.56
CA SER A 182 1.70 4.77 17.74
C SER A 182 2.71 5.23 16.69
N ALA A 183 3.65 4.37 16.28
CA ALA A 183 4.59 4.70 15.21
C ALA A 183 3.89 4.85 13.85
N ALA A 184 2.94 3.97 13.52
CA ALA A 184 2.16 4.06 12.30
C ALA A 184 1.27 5.31 12.29
N ASP A 185 0.62 5.63 13.41
CA ASP A 185 -0.17 6.85 13.60
C ASP A 185 0.67 8.10 13.30
N LEU A 186 1.84 8.23 13.96
CA LEU A 186 2.72 9.38 13.76
C LEU A 186 3.24 9.47 12.32
N THR A 187 3.67 8.33 11.77
CA THR A 187 4.24 8.26 10.41
C THR A 187 3.19 8.64 9.37
N SER A 188 1.94 8.20 9.53
CA SER A 188 0.86 8.50 8.60
C SER A 188 0.56 10.00 8.47
N VAL A 189 0.77 10.75 9.55
CA VAL A 189 0.52 12.20 9.60
C VAL A 189 1.75 13.01 9.21
N GLU A 190 2.92 12.67 9.75
CA GLU A 190 4.11 13.53 9.63
C GLU A 190 4.98 13.22 8.39
N LEU A 191 5.03 11.96 7.92
CA LEU A 191 5.85 11.59 6.77
C LEU A 191 5.44 12.32 5.47
N PRO A 192 4.14 12.46 5.13
CA PRO A 192 3.74 13.21 3.93
C PRO A 192 4.23 14.66 3.95
N VAL A 193 4.18 15.30 5.12
CA VAL A 193 4.63 16.69 5.32
C VAL A 193 6.15 16.80 5.19
N LEU A 194 6.90 15.85 5.78
CA LEU A 194 8.35 15.78 5.62
C LEU A 194 8.76 15.58 4.17
N LEU A 195 8.05 14.70 3.45
CA LEU A 195 8.29 14.45 2.03
C LEU A 195 8.01 15.70 1.20
N LEU A 196 6.88 16.35 1.45
CA LEU A 196 6.52 17.59 0.75
C LEU A 196 7.57 18.68 0.96
N HIS A 197 8.07 18.84 2.19
CA HIS A 197 9.15 19.78 2.49
C HIS A 197 10.45 19.47 1.73
N GLN A 198 10.80 18.20 1.53
CA GLN A 198 11.96 17.84 0.73
C GLN A 198 11.73 18.11 -0.76
N LEU A 199 10.51 17.84 -1.25
CA LEU A 199 10.14 18.09 -2.64
C LEU A 199 10.11 19.59 -2.95
N SER A 200 9.48 20.43 -2.12
CA SER A 200 9.36 21.88 -2.36
C SER A 200 10.72 22.59 -2.43
N ARG A 201 11.75 22.07 -1.73
CA ARG A 201 13.13 22.56 -1.81
C ARG A 201 13.85 22.19 -3.10
N LEU A 202 13.45 21.09 -3.74
CA LEU A 202 14.09 20.56 -4.96
C LEU A 202 13.33 20.95 -6.23
N ASP A 203 12.01 21.10 -6.13
CA ASP A 203 11.08 21.46 -7.19
C ASP A 203 10.08 22.49 -6.66
N PRO A 204 10.21 23.78 -7.07
CA PRO A 204 9.33 24.87 -6.64
C PRO A 204 7.85 24.70 -7.03
N SER A 205 7.52 23.75 -7.91
CA SER A 205 6.12 23.47 -8.26
C SER A 205 5.35 22.83 -7.12
N TYR A 206 6.03 22.18 -6.16
CA TYR A 206 5.43 21.70 -4.93
C TYR A 206 5.39 22.81 -3.89
N GLN A 207 4.18 23.15 -3.44
CA GLN A 207 3.95 24.19 -2.46
C GLN A 207 3.46 23.60 -1.14
N MET A 208 3.92 24.17 -0.05
CA MET A 208 3.45 23.84 1.30
C MET A 208 2.41 24.85 1.77
N THR A 209 1.43 24.40 2.54
CA THR A 209 0.52 25.31 3.25
C THR A 209 1.20 25.90 4.50
N PRO A 210 0.68 27.02 5.05
CA PRO A 210 1.17 27.57 6.31
C PRO A 210 1.12 26.58 7.48
N GLU A 211 0.10 25.71 7.53
CA GLU A 211 -0.07 24.69 8.56
C GLU A 211 1.01 23.62 8.46
N GLU A 212 1.27 23.12 7.25
CA GLU A 212 2.35 22.16 6.98
C GLU A 212 3.72 22.76 7.32
N GLN A 213 3.94 24.03 6.99
CA GLN A 213 5.16 24.74 7.35
C GLN A 213 5.32 24.88 8.87
N LYS A 214 4.22 25.12 9.60
CA LYS A 214 4.23 25.16 11.07
C LYS A 214 4.61 23.81 11.68
N VAL A 215 4.15 22.70 11.09
CA VAL A 215 4.56 21.34 11.50
C VAL A 215 6.08 21.17 11.32
N ILE A 216 6.63 21.53 10.16
CA ILE A 216 8.08 21.48 9.91
C ILE A 216 8.86 22.32 10.92
N ASN A 217 8.41 23.55 11.18
CA ASN A 217 9.06 24.45 12.14
C ASN A 217 9.02 23.87 13.57
N SER A 218 8.02 23.04 13.89
CA SER A 218 7.95 22.37 15.19
C SER A 218 9.02 21.29 15.40
N PHE A 219 9.68 20.82 14.32
CA PHE A 219 10.74 19.81 14.39
C PHE A 219 12.15 20.38 14.62
N HIS A 220 12.29 21.69 14.85
CA HIS A 220 13.60 22.34 15.05
C HIS A 220 14.42 21.71 16.19
N THR A 221 13.78 21.19 17.23
CA THR A 221 14.45 20.52 18.35
C THR A 221 15.05 19.15 17.97
N VAL A 222 14.49 18.49 16.95
CA VAL A 222 14.89 17.15 16.49
C VAL A 222 15.90 17.24 15.34
N PHE A 223 15.67 18.19 14.42
CA PHE A 223 16.53 18.48 13.27
C PHE A 223 17.37 19.74 13.52
N ARG A 224 18.33 19.60 14.43
CA ARG A 224 19.36 20.60 14.74
C ARG A 224 20.28 20.87 13.54
N GLU A 225 21.02 21.96 13.58
CA GLU A 225 21.89 22.44 12.50
C GLU A 225 22.94 21.39 12.09
N ASP A 226 23.50 20.67 13.06
CA ASP A 226 24.45 19.57 12.85
C ASP A 226 23.83 18.45 12.01
N TYR A 227 22.61 18.02 12.33
CA TYR A 227 21.90 17.00 11.57
C TYR A 227 21.60 17.45 10.14
N ARG A 228 21.22 18.71 9.95
CA ARG A 228 20.99 19.29 8.61
C ARG A 228 22.29 19.34 7.79
N ALA A 229 23.41 19.67 8.41
CA ALA A 229 24.71 19.67 7.75
C ALA A 229 25.11 18.27 7.27
N ILE A 230 24.86 17.24 8.08
CA ILE A 230 25.06 15.84 7.67
C ILE A 230 24.14 15.50 6.49
N GLU A 231 22.84 15.80 6.58
CA GLU A 231 21.84 15.57 5.52
C GLU A 231 22.23 16.22 4.18
N ASP A 232 22.75 17.44 4.22
CA ASP A 232 23.19 18.18 3.03
C ASP A 232 24.49 17.59 2.45
N THR A 233 25.36 17.04 3.28
CA THR A 233 26.58 16.34 2.85
C THR A 233 26.24 15.07 2.05
N PHE A 234 25.28 14.26 2.51
CA PHE A 234 24.79 13.08 1.78
C PHE A 234 24.25 13.41 0.39
N SER A 235 23.64 14.60 0.24
CA SER A 235 23.08 15.08 -1.02
C SER A 235 24.15 15.55 -2.00
N SER A 236 25.29 15.96 -1.47
CA SER A 236 26.38 16.65 -2.19
C SER A 236 27.44 15.67 -2.72
N ILE A 237 27.70 14.58 -1.99
CA ILE A 237 28.74 13.58 -2.33
C ILE A 237 28.55 12.99 -3.74
N LYS A 238 27.31 12.84 -4.23
CA LYS A 238 27.03 12.30 -5.57
C LYS A 238 27.11 13.31 -6.73
N LYS A 239 27.32 14.61 -6.46
CA LYS A 239 27.48 15.62 -7.54
C LYS A 239 28.76 15.44 -8.36
N LYS A 240 29.73 14.63 -7.90
CA LYS A 240 30.99 14.37 -8.62
C LYS A 240 30.86 13.39 -9.79
N THR A 241 29.80 12.58 -9.86
CA THR A 241 29.61 11.61 -10.95
C THR A 241 28.62 12.16 -11.98
N LYS A 242 29.09 13.09 -12.82
CA LYS A 242 28.30 13.87 -13.80
C LYS A 242 27.62 13.05 -14.92
N ALA A 243 27.75 11.72 -14.97
CA ALA A 243 27.48 10.95 -16.18
C ALA A 243 26.02 10.52 -16.40
N LEU A 244 25.13 10.49 -15.40
CA LEU A 244 23.73 10.10 -15.64
C LEU A 244 22.80 10.62 -14.53
N LYS A 245 22.38 11.89 -14.62
CA LYS A 245 21.28 12.37 -13.77
C LYS A 245 19.99 11.74 -14.27
N SER A 246 19.45 10.79 -13.52
CA SER A 246 18.11 10.26 -13.77
C SER A 246 17.08 11.37 -13.63
N GLU A 247 16.09 11.43 -14.52
CA GLU A 247 15.00 12.44 -14.52
C GLU A 247 14.30 12.54 -13.15
N TYR A 248 14.26 11.43 -12.40
CA TYR A 248 13.56 11.31 -11.12
C TYR A 248 14.49 11.29 -9.90
N GLU A 249 15.80 11.54 -10.08
CA GLU A 249 16.78 11.46 -8.99
C GLU A 249 16.42 12.39 -7.82
N ASN A 250 15.88 13.58 -8.09
CA ASN A 250 15.48 14.54 -7.07
C ASN A 250 14.31 14.02 -6.22
N ILE A 251 13.30 13.43 -6.84
CA ILE A 251 12.14 12.85 -6.14
C ILE A 251 12.60 11.68 -5.27
N HIS A 252 13.46 10.80 -5.80
CA HIS A 252 14.00 9.68 -5.02
C HIS A 252 14.86 10.14 -3.84
N LYS A 253 15.64 11.23 -4.01
CA LYS A 253 16.36 11.87 -2.89
C LYS A 253 15.41 12.45 -1.85
N ALA A 254 14.30 13.06 -2.28
CA ALA A 254 13.28 13.58 -1.37
C ALA A 254 12.68 12.46 -0.52
N PHE A 255 12.33 11.32 -1.14
CA PHE A 255 11.90 10.12 -0.42
C PHE A 255 12.93 9.67 0.61
N ALA A 256 14.18 9.47 0.19
CA ALA A 256 15.23 9.00 1.09
C ALA A 256 15.43 9.93 2.30
N LYS A 257 15.45 11.26 2.07
CA LYS A 257 15.57 12.25 3.14
C LYS A 257 14.35 12.27 4.06
N ALA A 258 13.14 12.15 3.50
CA ALA A 258 11.91 12.15 4.27
C ALA A 258 11.86 10.94 5.20
N PHE A 259 12.17 9.74 4.69
CA PHE A 259 12.27 8.55 5.51
C PHE A 259 13.34 8.68 6.59
N TRP A 260 14.52 9.19 6.24
CA TRP A 260 15.58 9.37 7.23
C TRP A 260 15.20 10.36 8.34
N ARG A 261 14.52 11.46 7.99
CA ARG A 261 13.97 12.40 8.98
C ARG A 261 12.91 11.76 9.87
N MET A 262 12.03 10.97 9.29
CA MET A 262 10.97 10.29 10.03
C MET A 262 11.52 9.23 10.98
N ASP A 263 12.54 8.47 10.58
CA ASP A 263 13.23 7.53 11.48
C ASP A 263 13.80 8.23 12.72
N ARG A 264 14.43 9.40 12.51
CA ARG A 264 14.95 10.21 13.62
C ARG A 264 13.83 10.76 14.52
N LEU A 265 12.68 11.16 13.96
CA LEU A 265 11.52 11.58 14.74
C LEU A 265 10.97 10.45 15.61
N LEU A 266 10.84 9.24 15.04
CA LEU A 266 10.38 8.08 15.80
C LEU A 266 11.34 7.73 16.94
N ARG A 267 12.64 7.80 16.68
CA ARG A 267 13.69 7.49 17.68
C ARG A 267 13.74 8.51 18.82
N LEU A 268 13.73 9.80 18.49
CA LEU A 268 13.88 10.85 19.50
C LEU A 268 12.55 11.25 20.14
N GLY A 269 11.42 10.99 19.48
CA GLY A 269 10.09 11.34 19.96
C GLY A 269 9.83 12.85 19.97
N ARG A 270 8.55 13.22 19.91
CA ARG A 270 8.11 14.62 20.12
C ARG A 270 7.85 14.81 21.61
N LYS A 271 8.85 15.33 22.34
CA LYS A 271 8.89 15.42 23.82
C LYS A 271 9.00 14.01 24.46
N GLU A 272 9.67 13.91 25.62
CA GLU A 272 10.10 12.66 26.30
C GLU A 272 8.96 11.77 26.86
N VAL A 273 7.89 11.52 26.10
CA VAL A 273 6.72 10.78 26.57
C VAL A 273 6.38 9.54 25.73
N SER A 274 7.10 9.27 24.65
CA SER A 274 6.43 8.59 23.54
C SER A 274 6.43 7.05 23.63
N ARG A 275 5.23 6.49 23.78
CA ARG A 275 4.88 5.10 23.41
C ARG A 275 5.31 4.73 21.98
N ALA A 276 5.49 5.72 21.10
CA ALA A 276 6.09 5.55 19.77
C ALA A 276 7.50 4.96 19.80
N ARG A 277 8.32 5.26 20.83
CA ARG A 277 9.68 4.69 20.98
C ARG A 277 9.68 3.16 21.16
N TRP A 278 8.55 2.61 21.60
CA TRP A 278 8.37 1.20 21.89
C TRP A 278 7.58 0.48 20.78
N SER A 279 7.26 1.18 19.69
CA SER A 279 6.56 0.63 18.52
C SER A 279 7.37 0.87 17.24
N GLY A 280 7.17 0.03 16.23
CA GLY A 280 7.77 0.16 14.90
C GLY A 280 6.72 0.40 13.82
N CYS A 281 7.17 0.82 12.65
CA CYS A 281 6.29 1.05 11.50
C CYS A 281 7.01 0.65 10.20
N SER A 282 6.38 -0.19 9.39
CA SER A 282 6.78 -0.38 8.00
C SER A 282 5.93 0.51 7.11
N ALA A 283 6.53 1.23 6.18
CA ALA A 283 5.83 2.17 5.32
C ALA A 283 6.05 1.83 3.84
N VAL A 284 4.98 1.86 3.05
CA VAL A 284 5.06 2.04 1.59
C VAL A 284 4.32 3.30 1.22
N THR A 285 4.97 4.14 0.44
CA THR A 285 4.42 5.41 -0.01
C THR A 285 4.55 5.54 -1.51
N CYS A 286 3.61 6.21 -2.14
CA CYS A 286 3.70 6.52 -3.54
C CYS A 286 3.19 7.92 -3.87
N ILE A 287 3.80 8.52 -4.89
CA ILE A 287 3.34 9.76 -5.51
C ILE A 287 2.98 9.42 -6.96
N LEU A 288 1.75 9.68 -7.34
CA LEU A 288 1.31 9.60 -8.73
C LEU A 288 1.25 11.01 -9.31
N GLU A 289 2.07 11.27 -10.31
CA GLU A 289 2.04 12.51 -11.10
C GLU A 289 1.38 12.27 -12.46
N GLY A 290 0.27 12.96 -12.73
CA GLY A 290 -0.42 12.94 -14.01
C GLY A 290 0.08 14.02 -14.97
N ASN A 291 0.28 13.66 -16.23
CA ASN A 291 0.65 14.56 -17.31
C ASN A 291 -0.31 14.40 -18.51
N ILE A 292 -0.92 15.50 -18.92
CA ILE A 292 -1.74 15.58 -20.13
C ILE A 292 -0.81 15.98 -21.27
N LYS A 293 -0.41 15.01 -22.11
CA LYS A 293 0.35 15.34 -23.31
C LYS A 293 -0.61 15.68 -24.44
N SER A 294 -0.54 16.92 -24.94
CA SER A 294 -1.11 17.24 -26.25
C SER A 294 -0.12 16.80 -27.34
N PRO A 295 -0.54 16.06 -28.39
CA PRO A 295 0.37 15.52 -29.40
C PRO A 295 1.19 16.55 -30.21
N LYS A 296 1.03 17.87 -30.01
CA LYS A 296 1.65 18.91 -30.85
C LYS A 296 2.21 20.15 -30.12
N ALA A 297 2.66 20.06 -28.86
CA ALA A 297 3.33 21.19 -28.19
C ALA A 297 4.84 21.36 -28.50
N LYS A 298 5.40 20.56 -29.42
CA LYS A 298 6.78 20.71 -29.92
C LYS A 298 6.78 20.95 -31.43
N LYS A 299 6.28 22.09 -31.90
CA LYS A 299 6.65 22.69 -33.20
C LYS A 299 6.21 24.16 -33.28
N SER A 300 7.21 25.03 -33.20
CA SER A 300 7.32 26.41 -33.69
C SER A 300 6.27 27.46 -33.30
N SER A 301 6.76 28.49 -32.60
CA SER A 301 6.39 29.88 -32.90
C SER A 301 6.69 30.16 -34.38
N ARG A 302 5.66 30.10 -35.24
CA ARG A 302 5.59 30.82 -36.52
C ARG A 302 4.12 31.15 -36.76
N ARG A 303 3.85 32.45 -36.86
CA ARG A 303 2.55 33.05 -37.20
C ARG A 303 1.98 32.39 -38.45
N PHE A 304 0.70 32.06 -38.45
CA PHE A 304 -0.26 32.34 -39.53
C PHE A 304 -1.68 32.16 -38.98
N ASN A 305 -2.54 33.16 -39.24
CA ASN A 305 -3.99 33.06 -39.07
C ASN A 305 -4.56 32.13 -40.15
N ASP A 306 -5.46 31.22 -39.80
CA ASP A 306 -6.88 31.28 -40.18
C ASP A 306 -7.64 30.02 -39.74
N LEU A 307 -8.96 30.17 -39.75
CA LEU A 307 -9.98 29.33 -39.16
C LEU A 307 -10.00 27.86 -39.63
N ASP A 308 -10.49 27.05 -38.68
CA ASP A 308 -11.42 25.93 -38.81
C ASP A 308 -10.89 24.48 -38.73
N ALA A 309 -11.72 23.64 -38.08
CA ALA A 309 -11.61 22.21 -37.80
C ALA A 309 -11.02 21.79 -36.43
N SER A 310 -11.84 21.95 -35.39
CA SER A 310 -11.76 21.29 -34.08
C SER A 310 -12.10 19.79 -34.15
N LEU A 311 -11.26 18.98 -34.82
CA LEU A 311 -11.25 17.54 -34.58
C LEU A 311 -10.40 17.26 -33.33
N GLY A 312 -11.09 17.15 -32.19
CA GLY A 312 -10.51 16.88 -30.88
C GLY A 312 -9.79 15.54 -30.82
N MET A 313 -8.51 15.53 -31.18
CA MET A 313 -7.64 14.36 -31.04
C MET A 313 -7.62 13.87 -29.58
N PRO A 314 -7.53 12.54 -29.34
CA PRO A 314 -7.49 12.01 -27.98
C PRO A 314 -6.28 12.58 -27.23
N LYS A 315 -6.54 13.29 -26.13
CA LYS A 315 -5.49 13.69 -25.19
C LYS A 315 -4.95 12.42 -24.55
N ILE A 316 -3.68 12.11 -24.78
CA ILE A 316 -3.04 10.97 -24.11
C ILE A 316 -2.75 11.42 -22.68
N ILE A 317 -3.48 10.84 -21.73
CA ILE A 317 -3.24 11.01 -20.31
C ILE A 317 -2.23 9.95 -19.90
N SER A 318 -1.07 10.38 -19.43
CA SER A 318 0.01 9.51 -18.95
C SER A 318 0.43 9.98 -17.58
N GLY A 319 1.18 9.18 -16.83
CA GLY A 319 1.70 9.60 -15.53
C GLY A 319 2.84 8.74 -15.06
N VAL A 320 3.48 9.20 -13.98
CA VAL A 320 4.61 8.53 -13.36
C VAL A 320 4.21 8.20 -11.92
N LEU A 321 4.33 6.92 -11.55
CA LEU A 321 4.12 6.45 -10.19
C LEU A 321 5.47 6.22 -9.53
N HIS A 322 5.82 7.07 -8.59
CA HIS A 322 7.01 6.91 -7.75
C HIS A 322 6.63 6.08 -6.53
N ILE A 323 7.37 5.02 -6.24
CA ILE A 323 7.11 4.13 -5.10
C ILE A 323 8.37 4.05 -4.25
N ALA A 324 8.20 4.18 -2.95
CA ALA A 324 9.27 3.97 -2.00
C ALA A 324 8.73 3.26 -0.74
N ASN A 325 9.47 2.27 -0.27
CA ASN A 325 9.14 1.49 0.92
C ASN A 325 10.34 1.39 1.86
N THR A 326 10.08 1.39 3.16
CA THR A 326 11.10 1.15 4.20
C THR A 326 10.47 0.57 5.45
N GLY A 327 11.21 -0.27 6.16
CA GLY A 327 10.95 -0.57 7.56
C GLY A 327 11.57 0.53 8.43
N MET A 328 10.84 1.02 9.42
CA MET A 328 11.34 1.97 10.42
C MET A 328 11.25 1.28 11.78
N TYR A 329 12.39 0.78 12.23
CA TYR A 329 12.53 0.08 13.51
C TYR A 329 13.44 0.90 14.41
N ILE A 330 13.07 1.00 15.68
CA ILE A 330 13.97 1.50 16.71
C ILE A 330 14.78 0.29 17.18
N GLU A 331 15.99 0.11 16.63
CA GLU A 331 16.92 -0.90 17.12
C GLU A 331 17.41 -0.51 18.53
N TRP A 332 17.17 -1.40 19.48
CA TRP A 332 17.82 -1.36 20.78
C TRP A 332 19.27 -1.84 20.59
N TYR A 333 20.22 -0.92 20.50
CA TYR A 333 21.56 -1.27 20.96
C TYR A 333 21.44 -1.49 22.47
N GLN A 334 21.37 -2.76 22.87
CA GLN A 334 21.72 -3.14 24.23
C GLN A 334 23.15 -2.67 24.46
N VAL A 335 23.31 -1.47 25.00
CA VAL A 335 24.50 -1.13 25.77
C VAL A 335 24.33 -1.92 27.06
N THR A 336 24.81 -3.17 27.06
CA THR A 336 25.10 -3.86 28.31
C THR A 336 26.17 -3.07 29.06
N PRO A 337 26.03 -2.90 30.38
CA PRO A 337 26.98 -2.13 31.20
C PRO A 337 28.40 -2.68 31.17
#